data_AF-A0A091G8I9-F1
#
_entry.id   AF-A0A091G8I9-F1
#
_cell.length_a   1.000
_cell.length_b   1.000
_cell.length_c   1.000
_cell.angle_alpha   90.00
_cell.angle_beta   90.00
_cell.angle_gamma   90.00
#
_symmetry.space_group_name_H-M   'P 1'
#
loop_
_entity.id
_entity.type
_entity.pdbx_description
1 polymer ?
#
loop_
_entity_poly.entity_id
_entity_poly.type
_entity_poly.pdbx_seq_one_letter_code
_entity_poly.pdbx_strand_id
1 'polypeptide(L)'
;LKVNFGTPEFLSPEVVNYEQVSYSTDMWSMGVITYMLLSGLSPFLGDNDTETLNNVLAANWYFDEETFESVSDEAKDFVSNLIIKEKSARMSAGQCLEHPWLNNLAEKAKRCNRRLKSQVLLKKYVMRRRWKVRGPA
;
A
#
# COMPACT_ATOMS: atom_id res chain seq x y z
N LEU A 1 0.00 -25.68 -12.33
CA LEU A 1 1.03 -24.63 -12.54
C LEU A 1 1.05 -23.75 -11.31
N LYS A 2 2.10 -23.82 -10.49
CA LYS A 2 2.25 -22.98 -9.28
C LYS A 2 2.82 -21.65 -9.75
N VAL A 3 1.94 -20.69 -10.05
CA VAL A 3 2.36 -19.33 -10.39
C VAL A 3 2.97 -18.75 -9.11
N ASN A 4 4.28 -18.47 -9.12
CA ASN A 4 4.93 -17.74 -8.03
C ASN A 4 4.48 -16.27 -8.13
N PHE A 5 3.28 -15.99 -7.64
CA PHE A 5 2.80 -14.64 -7.40
C PHE A 5 3.80 -13.95 -6.47
N GLY A 6 4.47 -12.90 -6.95
CA GLY A 6 5.60 -12.28 -6.26
C GLY A 6 5.34 -12.07 -4.76
N THR A 7 4.50 -11.12 -4.41
CA THR A 7 4.07 -10.94 -3.03
C THR A 7 2.59 -10.59 -3.04
N PRO A 8 1.71 -11.44 -2.46
CA PRO A 8 0.27 -11.40 -2.74
C PRO A 8 -0.39 -10.08 -2.34
N GLU A 9 0.05 -9.44 -1.25
CA GLU A 9 -0.51 -8.17 -0.76
C GLU A 9 -0.28 -6.96 -1.69
N PHE A 10 0.65 -7.05 -2.65
CA PHE A 10 0.91 -6.00 -3.64
C PHE A 10 0.17 -6.20 -4.96
N LEU A 11 -0.46 -7.36 -5.15
CA LEU A 11 -1.21 -7.63 -6.38
C LEU A 11 -2.49 -6.80 -6.38
N SER A 12 -2.84 -6.28 -7.54
CA SER A 12 -4.15 -5.65 -7.75
C SER A 12 -5.24 -6.70 -8.00
N PRO A 13 -6.53 -6.37 -7.77
CA PRO A 13 -7.63 -7.32 -7.95
C PRO A 13 -7.67 -7.95 -9.35
N GLU A 14 -7.39 -7.16 -10.39
CA GLU A 14 -7.37 -7.64 -11.77
C GLU A 14 -6.25 -8.66 -12.04
N VAL A 15 -5.09 -8.53 -11.37
CA VAL A 15 -4.00 -9.51 -11.49
C VAL A 15 -4.39 -10.83 -10.82
N VAL A 16 -5.05 -10.75 -9.66
CA VAL A 16 -5.55 -11.94 -8.95
C VAL A 16 -6.65 -12.64 -9.77
N ASN A 17 -7.50 -11.88 -10.46
CA ASN A 17 -8.55 -12.39 -11.35
C ASN A 17 -8.07 -12.83 -12.74
N TYR A 18 -6.77 -12.71 -13.05
CA TYR A 18 -6.23 -12.97 -14.40
C TYR A 18 -6.88 -12.13 -15.51
N GLU A 19 -7.31 -10.91 -15.17
CA GLU A 19 -7.82 -9.94 -16.13
C GLU A 19 -6.69 -9.15 -16.81
N GLN A 20 -7.04 -8.36 -17.82
CA GLN A 20 -6.08 -7.48 -18.48
C GLN A 20 -5.49 -6.44 -17.50
N VAL A 21 -4.17 -6.37 -17.50
CA VAL A 21 -3.36 -5.39 -16.76
C VAL A 21 -3.13 -4.12 -17.60
N SER A 22 -2.92 -3.00 -16.93
CA SER A 22 -2.61 -1.71 -17.56
C SER A 22 -1.81 -0.83 -16.60
N TYR A 23 -1.53 0.42 -16.96
CA TYR A 23 -0.86 1.36 -16.05
C TYR A 23 -1.61 1.54 -14.71
N SER A 24 -2.94 1.38 -14.68
CA SER A 24 -3.71 1.46 -13.42
C SER A 24 -3.38 0.31 -12.45
N THR A 25 -2.83 -0.80 -12.94
CA THR A 25 -2.35 -1.92 -12.12
C THR A 25 -1.17 -1.50 -11.25
N ASP A 26 -0.23 -0.73 -11.80
CA ASP A 26 0.89 -0.18 -11.02
C ASP A 26 0.41 0.84 -9.99
N MET A 27 -0.64 1.62 -10.32
CA MET A 27 -1.19 2.62 -9.40
C MET A 27 -1.81 2.00 -8.14
N TRP A 28 -2.38 0.79 -8.22
CA TRP A 28 -2.78 0.04 -7.03
C TRP A 28 -1.57 -0.26 -6.12
N SER A 29 -0.49 -0.80 -6.71
CA SER A 29 0.75 -1.11 -5.99
C SER A 29 1.34 0.14 -5.34
N MET A 30 1.29 1.29 -6.03
CA MET A 30 1.68 2.59 -5.48
C MET A 30 0.86 2.98 -4.25
N GLY A 31 -0.45 2.76 -4.28
CA GLY A 31 -1.32 2.96 -3.12
C GLY A 31 -0.93 2.08 -1.93
N VAL A 32 -0.74 0.78 -2.16
CA VAL A 32 -0.33 -0.18 -1.12
C VAL A 32 1.03 0.19 -0.51
N ILE A 33 2.02 0.51 -1.34
CA ILE A 33 3.35 0.93 -0.88
C ILE A 33 3.25 2.23 -0.08
N THR A 34 2.46 3.20 -0.54
CA THR A 34 2.28 4.47 0.17
C THR A 34 1.64 4.26 1.54
N TYR A 35 0.59 3.43 1.62
CA TYR A 35 0.00 3.03 2.90
C TYR A 35 1.06 2.45 3.84
N MET A 36 1.88 1.50 3.35
CA MET A 36 2.95 0.88 4.14
C MET A 36 4.02 1.88 4.58
N LEU A 37 4.37 2.87 3.76
CA LEU A 37 5.34 3.89 4.14
C LEU A 37 4.81 4.80 5.26
N LEU A 38 3.50 5.08 5.25
CA LEU A 38 2.83 5.93 6.24
C LEU A 38 2.59 5.21 7.57
N SER A 39 2.12 3.96 7.55
CA SER A 39 1.74 3.20 8.75
C SER A 39 2.78 2.17 9.20
N GLY A 40 3.51 1.58 8.24
CA GLY A 40 4.33 0.39 8.43
C GLY A 40 3.54 -0.92 8.53
N LEU A 41 2.25 -0.88 8.23
CA LEU A 41 1.35 -2.03 8.14
C LEU A 41 1.00 -2.30 6.68
N SER A 42 0.68 -3.55 6.35
CA SER A 42 0.14 -3.91 5.03
C SER A 42 -1.39 -3.81 5.07
N PRO A 43 -2.03 -3.16 4.08
CA PRO A 43 -3.49 -2.98 4.09
C PRO A 43 -4.28 -4.28 3.85
N PHE A 44 -3.64 -5.32 3.30
CA PHE A 44 -4.32 -6.55 2.89
C PHE A 44 -3.77 -7.84 3.50
N LEU A 45 -2.67 -7.77 4.26
CA LEU A 45 -2.02 -8.95 4.82
C LEU A 45 -2.96 -9.69 5.79
N GLY A 46 -3.36 -10.91 5.40
CA GLY A 46 -4.04 -11.86 6.27
C GLY A 46 -3.06 -12.84 6.93
N ASP A 47 -3.60 -13.83 7.66
CA ASP A 47 -2.81 -14.87 8.32
C ASP A 47 -2.14 -15.82 7.31
N ASN A 48 -2.71 -15.94 6.10
CA ASN A 48 -2.19 -16.74 5.00
C ASN A 48 -2.42 -16.07 3.63
N ASP A 49 -1.82 -16.65 2.59
CA ASP A 49 -1.90 -16.10 1.23
C ASP A 49 -3.35 -16.08 0.70
N THR A 50 -4.16 -17.09 1.01
CA THR A 50 -5.58 -17.14 0.59
C THR A 50 -6.38 -16.00 1.18
N GLU A 51 -6.22 -15.74 2.48
CA GLU A 51 -6.87 -14.61 3.15
C GLU A 51 -6.38 -13.27 2.61
N THR A 52 -5.08 -13.15 2.37
CA THR A 52 -4.49 -11.94 1.76
C THR A 52 -5.08 -11.65 0.39
N LEU A 53 -5.19 -12.67 -0.46
CA LEU A 53 -5.79 -12.55 -1.79
C LEU A 53 -7.29 -12.23 -1.71
N ASN A 54 -8.02 -12.81 -0.75
CA ASN A 54 -9.42 -12.48 -0.51
C ASN A 54 -9.61 -11.01 -0.11
N ASN A 55 -8.74 -10.48 0.77
CA ASN A 55 -8.76 -9.07 1.17
C ASN A 55 -8.49 -8.15 -0.04
N VAL A 56 -7.51 -8.48 -0.88
CA VAL A 56 -7.22 -7.77 -2.14
C VAL A 56 -8.45 -7.79 -3.06
N LEU A 57 -9.04 -8.96 -3.31
CA LEU A 57 -10.21 -9.11 -4.20
C LEU A 57 -11.44 -8.36 -3.70
N ALA A 58 -11.63 -8.31 -2.38
CA ALA A 58 -12.69 -7.54 -1.75
C ALA A 58 -12.40 -6.03 -1.73
N ALA A 59 -11.14 -5.62 -1.98
CA ALA A 59 -10.63 -4.29 -1.66
C ALA A 59 -10.98 -3.88 -0.23
N ASN A 60 -10.87 -4.84 0.69
CA ASN A 60 -11.21 -4.66 2.10
C ASN A 60 -9.98 -4.16 2.87
N TRP A 61 -9.90 -2.85 3.08
CA TRP A 61 -8.83 -2.20 3.81
C TRP A 61 -9.39 -0.97 4.55
N TYR A 62 -8.66 -0.50 5.56
CA TYR A 62 -9.02 0.69 6.33
C TYR A 62 -7.74 1.40 6.84
N PHE A 63 -7.89 2.65 7.24
CA PHE A 63 -6.84 3.36 7.96
C PHE A 63 -6.85 2.93 9.43
N ASP A 64 -5.79 2.24 9.84
CA ASP A 64 -5.61 1.86 11.25
C ASP A 64 -5.48 3.11 12.12
N GLU A 65 -6.36 3.24 13.12
CA GLU A 65 -6.49 4.46 13.92
C GLU A 65 -5.17 4.84 14.61
N GLU A 66 -4.43 3.86 15.13
CA GLU A 66 -3.21 4.10 15.90
C GLU A 66 -2.03 4.59 15.03
N THR A 67 -1.89 4.03 13.82
CA THR A 67 -0.80 4.36 12.92
C THR A 67 -1.10 5.57 12.04
N PHE A 68 -2.38 5.85 11.76
CA PHE A 68 -2.83 7.00 10.97
C PHE A 68 -3.28 8.22 11.79
N GLU A 69 -3.30 8.15 13.12
CA GLU A 69 -3.63 9.30 14.00
C GLU A 69 -2.88 10.58 13.62
N SER A 70 -1.58 10.45 13.32
CA SER A 70 -0.69 11.58 13.03
C SER A 70 -0.45 11.85 11.54
N VAL A 71 -1.10 11.08 10.67
CA VAL A 71 -0.98 11.17 9.20
C VAL A 71 -2.01 12.18 8.69
N SER A 72 -1.58 13.08 7.80
CA SER A 72 -2.46 14.16 7.30
C SER A 72 -3.60 13.62 6.43
N ASP A 73 -4.71 14.34 6.40
CA ASP A 73 -5.87 13.92 5.62
C ASP A 73 -5.59 13.96 4.11
N GLU A 74 -4.69 14.83 3.62
CA GLU A 74 -4.28 14.77 2.21
C GLU A 74 -3.52 13.48 1.89
N ALA A 75 -2.76 12.93 2.84
CA ALA A 75 -2.06 11.66 2.65
C ALA A 75 -3.05 10.49 2.59
N LYS A 76 -4.07 10.51 3.46
CA LYS A 76 -5.15 9.52 3.45
C LYS A 76 -5.94 9.61 2.15
N ASP A 77 -6.31 10.81 1.72
CA ASP A 77 -6.99 11.06 0.45
C ASP A 77 -6.18 10.55 -0.75
N PHE A 78 -4.86 10.81 -0.77
CA PHE A 78 -3.98 10.28 -1.82
C PHE A 78 -4.01 8.75 -1.91
N VAL A 79 -3.94 8.06 -0.77
CA VAL A 79 -4.01 6.59 -0.70
C VAL A 79 -5.39 6.07 -1.15
N SER A 80 -6.47 6.70 -0.68
CA SER A 80 -7.85 6.33 -1.02
C SER A 80 -8.12 6.43 -2.53
N ASN A 81 -7.51 7.39 -3.21
CA ASN A 81 -7.64 7.57 -4.66
C ASN A 81 -6.76 6.62 -5.50
N LEU A 82 -5.95 5.77 -4.85
CA LEU A 82 -5.11 4.75 -5.49
C LEU A 82 -5.59 3.32 -5.23
N ILE A 83 -6.04 3.03 -4.00
CA ILE A 83 -6.51 1.70 -3.60
C ILE A 83 -8.02 1.58 -3.86
N ILE A 84 -8.40 1.69 -5.13
CA ILE A 84 -9.78 1.55 -5.61
C ILE A 84 -9.90 0.27 -6.45
N LYS A 85 -10.94 -0.54 -6.20
CA LYS A 85 -11.15 -1.80 -6.93
C LYS A 85 -11.26 -1.58 -8.44
N GLU A 86 -12.10 -0.63 -8.84
CA GLU A 86 -12.31 -0.24 -10.23
C GLU A 86 -11.06 0.42 -10.83
N LYS A 87 -10.48 -0.21 -11.86
CA LYS A 87 -9.23 0.24 -12.52
C LYS A 87 -9.33 1.67 -13.03
N SER A 88 -10.45 2.00 -13.66
CA SER A 88 -10.68 3.30 -14.31
C SER A 88 -10.85 4.46 -13.33
N ALA A 89 -11.16 4.17 -12.05
CA ALA A 89 -11.36 5.18 -11.01
C ALA A 89 -10.06 5.55 -10.26
N ARG A 90 -8.97 4.79 -10.45
CA ARG A 90 -7.68 5.08 -9.82
C ARG A 90 -7.04 6.31 -10.44
N MET A 91 -6.39 7.14 -9.62
CA MET A 91 -5.53 8.19 -10.15
C MET A 91 -4.42 7.61 -11.03
N SER A 92 -4.16 8.27 -12.15
CA SER A 92 -2.96 8.08 -12.96
C SER A 92 -1.74 8.69 -12.28
N ALA A 93 -0.54 8.30 -12.72
CA ALA A 93 0.71 8.90 -12.23
C ALA A 93 0.76 10.43 -12.42
N GLY A 94 0.22 10.94 -13.53
CA GLY A 94 0.11 12.39 -13.75
C GLY A 94 -0.76 13.09 -12.70
N GLN A 95 -1.94 12.53 -12.43
CA GLN A 95 -2.83 13.04 -11.39
C GLN A 95 -2.21 12.95 -9.99
N CYS A 96 -1.43 11.89 -9.71
CA CYS A 96 -0.69 11.78 -8.45
C CYS A 96 0.30 12.93 -8.26
N LEU A 97 1.04 13.30 -9.30
CA LEU A 97 2.04 14.37 -9.23
C LEU A 97 1.40 15.75 -9.00
N GLU A 98 0.16 15.94 -9.43
CA GLU A 98 -0.61 17.18 -9.21
C GLU A 98 -1.35 17.18 -7.85
N HIS A 99 -1.44 16.03 -7.18
CA HIS A 99 -2.22 15.87 -5.97
C HIS A 99 -1.73 16.80 -4.84
N PRO A 100 -2.63 17.48 -4.10
CA PRO A 100 -2.26 18.42 -3.07
C PRO A 100 -1.27 17.87 -2.04
N TRP A 101 -1.34 16.58 -1.73
CA TRP A 101 -0.40 15.90 -0.84
C TRP A 101 1.07 16.04 -1.29
N LEU A 102 1.35 15.85 -2.58
CA LEU A 102 2.70 15.92 -3.16
C LEU A 102 3.14 17.34 -3.57
N ASN A 103 2.27 18.34 -3.43
CA ASN A 103 2.63 19.74 -3.69
C ASN A 103 3.38 20.36 -2.50
N ASN A 104 4.28 21.30 -2.78
CA ASN A 104 5.02 22.09 -1.78
C ASN A 104 5.77 21.25 -0.73
N LEU A 105 6.33 20.10 -1.12
CA LEU A 105 6.97 19.15 -0.21
C LEU A 105 8.05 19.77 0.68
N ALA A 106 8.90 20.65 0.14
CA ALA A 106 9.97 21.29 0.92
C ALA A 106 9.40 22.13 2.09
N GLU A 107 8.33 22.88 1.85
CA GLU A 107 7.68 23.68 2.89
C GLU A 107 6.92 22.82 3.90
N LYS A 108 6.25 21.76 3.43
CA LYS A 108 5.60 20.79 4.32
C LYS A 108 6.59 20.05 5.20
N ALA A 109 7.73 19.64 4.65
CA ALA A 109 8.79 18.95 5.38
C ALA A 109 9.37 19.82 6.51
N LYS A 110 9.56 21.12 6.28
CA LYS A 110 10.01 22.07 7.33
C LYS A 110 9.04 22.14 8.51
N ARG A 111 7.73 22.00 8.26
CA ARG A 111 6.68 22.07 9.29
C ARG A 111 6.49 20.74 10.05
N CYS A 112 6.98 19.64 9.49
CA CYS A 112 6.80 18.30 10.03
C CYS A 112 8.09 17.75 10.63
N ASN A 113 8.32 17.99 11.92
CA ASN A 113 9.34 17.25 12.68
C ASN A 113 8.71 16.03 13.37
N ARG A 114 8.15 15.11 12.57
CA ARG A 114 7.43 13.92 13.07
C ARG A 114 8.18 12.65 12.71
N ARG A 115 8.37 11.78 13.71
CA ARG A 115 8.85 10.42 13.49
C ARG A 115 7.66 9.48 13.37
N LEU A 116 7.39 9.01 12.16
CA LEU A 116 6.32 8.02 11.94
C LEU A 116 6.66 6.71 12.66
N LYS A 117 5.64 6.10 13.28
CA LYS A 117 5.71 4.73 13.84
C LYS A 117 6.07 3.71 12.76
N SER A 118 5.78 4.02 11.49
CA SER A 118 6.11 3.19 10.33
C SER A 118 7.57 2.77 10.28
N GLN A 119 8.52 3.60 10.73
CA GLN A 119 9.94 3.22 10.74
C GLN A 119 10.21 1.95 11.57
N VAL A 120 9.50 1.76 12.68
CA VAL A 120 9.65 0.59 13.55
C VAL A 120 8.89 -0.60 12.97
N LEU A 121 7.68 -0.36 12.49
CA LEU A 121 6.81 -1.41 11.95
C LEU A 121 7.32 -1.96 10.61
N LEU A 122 7.84 -1.11 9.71
CA LEU A 122 8.52 -1.53 8.49
C LEU A 122 9.76 -2.37 8.78
N LYS A 123 10.55 -2.03 9.81
CA LYS A 123 11.68 -2.88 10.23
C LYS A 123 11.21 -4.26 10.64
N LYS A 124 10.15 -4.35 11.46
CA LYS A 124 9.55 -5.64 11.87
C LYS A 124 9.05 -6.41 10.65
N TYR A 125 8.35 -5.74 9.72
CA TYR A 125 7.88 -6.32 8.47
C TYR A 125 9.05 -6.89 7.63
N VAL A 126 10.09 -6.10 7.38
CA VAL A 126 11.27 -6.52 6.59
C VAL A 126 12.00 -7.67 7.28
N MET A 127 12.10 -7.66 8.61
CA MET A 127 12.66 -8.80 9.35
C MET A 127 11.81 -10.05 9.13
N ARG A 128 10.52 -10.03 9.45
CA ARG A 128 9.59 -11.17 9.26
C ARG A 128 9.66 -11.75 7.85
N ARG A 129 9.76 -10.89 6.84
CA ARG A 129 9.97 -11.25 5.43
C ARG A 129 11.26 -12.03 5.22
N ARG A 130 12.40 -11.50 5.70
CA ARG A 130 13.70 -12.17 5.58
C ARG A 130 13.71 -13.55 6.24
N TRP A 131 13.05 -13.69 7.38
CA TRP A 131 12.87 -14.99 8.06
C TRP A 131 12.07 -15.98 7.21
N LYS A 132 10.92 -15.57 6.65
CA LYS A 132 10.10 -16.43 5.77
C LYS A 132 10.85 -16.88 4.51
N VAL A 133 11.67 -16.00 3.93
CA VAL A 133 12.44 -16.31 2.71
C VAL A 133 13.64 -17.23 2.97
N ARG A 134 14.27 -17.14 4.15
CA ARG A 134 15.50 -17.88 4.47
C ARG A 134 15.25 -19.20 5.22
N GLY A 135 14.11 -19.36 5.89
CA GLY A 135 13.86 -20.50 6.77
C GLY A 135 14.78 -20.54 8.01
N PRO A 136 14.48 -21.35 9.04
CA PRO A 136 15.46 -21.67 10.07
C PRO A 136 16.60 -22.49 9.44
N ALA A 137 17.84 -22.15 9.81
CA ALA A 137 19.05 -22.87 9.38
C ALA A 137 19.10 -24.29 9.95
#